data_AF-A0A2S9Y486-F1
#
_entry.id   AF-A0A2S9Y486-F1
#
_cell.length_a   1.000
_cell.length_b   1.000
_cell.length_c   1.000
_cell.angle_alpha   90.00
_cell.angle_beta   90.00
_cell.angle_gamma   90.00
#
_symmetry.space_group_name_H-M   'P 1'
#
loop_
_entity.id
_entity.type
_entity.pdbx_description
1 polymer ?
#
loop_
_entity_poly.entity_id
_entity_poly.type
_entity_poly.pdbx_seq_one_letter_code
_entity_poly.pdbx_strand_id
1 'polypeptide(L)'
;MNPAIFAGLIVAVLAATGSGKHKPNAAVASGGVAAWLVWFILGPVFMLEIGLLIEAITTGDWGSALVALGFTLATAIVLFPWPIARGLLIPGGRVKLAWAVTRLSFWVWRRDVRGGALVAASWALTRRAQRGGRVSPQLLAWIERRMAATPVGEVRWRLGGAGIVAAGLLAEGRGDRDQARQLLSSAGELSEPTWPRHAIALAWTWLCAEAVERGAWREVEFLARTAPIEASATKFLGAVAARLTGIAPLPSNLELRWRWLVAPRRIATAELLRRALATPASPRASQARAKVSTPTLPSDEPLLAAMTLHAHTLTRDPNGLTRDDLGQLARAWDIALADPELPRRLLDRAAVLGAHAGEQHTDQLAELVRDDLLALVRAANLQLGQLGDDSELLGRAARRLHGELLDALEVATGALEGRIQAKRELPTLDEWQSFVNLREQYMEAVAFGGLPMRRLAFGSVHGPVCSLAVWLWNDRSERAIGNAIFNWLLAEAVIVDDAEAIRLQERNVDCGV
;
A
#
# COMPACT_ATOMS: atom_id res chain seq x y z
N MET A 1 8.00 8.44 48.11
CA MET A 1 6.76 7.64 47.90
C MET A 1 7.09 6.17 48.18
N ASN A 2 6.25 5.43 48.91
CA ASN A 2 6.54 4.03 49.24
C ASN A 2 6.56 3.19 47.94
N PRO A 3 7.65 2.47 47.60
CA PRO A 3 7.74 1.67 46.37
C PRO A 3 6.62 0.62 46.26
N ALA A 4 6.02 0.21 47.39
CA ALA A 4 4.85 -0.67 47.42
C ALA A 4 3.58 -0.01 46.82
N ILE A 5 3.40 1.31 46.96
CA ILE A 5 2.26 2.03 46.38
C ILE A 5 2.41 2.12 44.86
N PHE A 6 3.64 2.36 44.37
CA PHE A 6 3.93 2.41 42.94
C PHE A 6 3.78 1.03 42.28
N ALA A 7 4.32 -0.02 42.92
CA ALA A 7 4.12 -1.40 42.50
C ALA A 7 2.62 -1.79 42.55
N GLY A 8 1.89 -1.38 43.58
CA GLY A 8 0.45 -1.58 43.72
C GLY A 8 -0.36 -0.89 42.61
N LEU A 9 0.02 0.32 42.20
CA LEU A 9 -0.63 1.04 41.10
C LEU A 9 -0.35 0.37 39.76
N ILE A 10 0.89 -0.07 39.51
CA ILE A 10 1.25 -0.82 38.30
C ILE A 10 0.48 -2.16 38.25
N VAL A 11 0.41 -2.88 39.36
CA VAL A 11 -0.36 -4.13 39.45
C VAL A 11 -1.85 -3.88 39.28
N ALA A 12 -2.40 -2.80 39.83
CA ALA A 12 -3.81 -2.44 39.66
C ALA A 12 -4.15 -2.04 38.22
N VAL A 13 -3.27 -1.28 37.54
CA VAL A 13 -3.40 -0.96 36.11
C VAL A 13 -3.29 -2.23 35.26
N LEU A 14 -2.32 -3.10 35.57
CA LEU A 14 -2.15 -4.37 34.88
C LEU A 14 -3.34 -5.33 35.12
N ALA A 15 -3.89 -5.37 36.33
CA ALA A 15 -5.04 -6.19 36.71
C ALA A 15 -6.36 -5.66 36.12
N ALA A 16 -6.55 -4.35 36.06
CA ALA A 16 -7.67 -3.74 35.34
C ALA A 16 -7.61 -4.00 33.83
N THR A 17 -6.42 -4.31 33.29
CA THR A 17 -6.23 -4.77 31.91
C THR A 17 -6.12 -6.30 31.76
N GLY A 18 -6.23 -7.05 32.86
CA GLY A 18 -6.05 -8.49 32.92
C GLY A 18 -7.36 -9.26 32.72
N SER A 19 -7.30 -10.29 31.86
CA SER A 19 -8.38 -11.23 31.50
C SER A 19 -9.00 -11.94 32.72
N GLY A 20 -10.01 -11.32 33.35
CA GLY A 20 -10.89 -11.99 34.30
C GLY A 20 -12.01 -12.73 33.55
N LYS A 21 -12.01 -14.08 33.63
CA LYS A 21 -12.93 -14.97 32.89
C LYS A 21 -14.42 -14.86 33.26
N HIS A 22 -14.79 -14.11 34.29
CA HIS A 22 -16.19 -13.93 34.66
C HIS A 22 -16.39 -12.52 35.23
N LYS A 23 -17.21 -11.67 34.56
CA LYS A 23 -18.10 -10.69 35.20
C LYS A 23 -18.98 -9.91 34.19
N PRO A 24 -20.12 -9.37 34.66
CA PRO A 24 -21.29 -8.97 33.87
C PRO A 24 -21.09 -7.65 33.10
N ASN A 25 -22.07 -7.31 32.25
CA ASN A 25 -22.23 -6.12 31.39
C ASN A 25 -22.13 -4.73 32.08
N ALA A 26 -21.30 -4.56 33.11
CA ALA A 26 -20.96 -3.24 33.61
C ALA A 26 -20.17 -2.50 32.50
N ALA A 27 -20.59 -1.29 32.17
CA ALA A 27 -19.91 -0.42 31.23
C ALA A 27 -18.46 -0.20 31.69
N VAL A 28 -17.56 -1.02 31.16
CA VAL A 28 -16.13 -0.96 31.41
C VAL A 28 -15.69 0.48 31.13
N ALA A 29 -15.16 1.13 32.17
CA ALA A 29 -14.62 2.48 32.07
C ALA A 29 -13.76 2.55 30.80
N SER A 30 -14.19 3.37 29.84
CA SER A 30 -13.52 3.48 28.54
C SER A 30 -12.03 3.71 28.76
N GLY A 31 -11.16 3.24 27.85
CA GLY A 31 -9.70 3.44 27.99
C GLY A 31 -9.29 4.90 28.22
N GLY A 32 -10.17 5.86 27.92
CA GLY A 32 -10.02 7.26 28.29
C GLY A 32 -10.05 7.53 29.80
N VAL A 33 -10.91 6.85 30.58
CA VAL A 33 -10.99 7.00 32.04
C VAL A 33 -9.71 6.48 32.70
N ALA A 34 -9.24 5.30 32.30
CA ALA A 34 -7.98 4.75 32.81
C ALA A 34 -6.79 5.67 32.48
N ALA A 35 -6.70 6.15 31.24
CA ALA A 35 -5.66 7.09 30.84
C ALA A 35 -5.74 8.42 31.62
N TRP A 36 -6.95 8.93 31.86
CA TRP A 36 -7.16 10.14 32.64
C TRP A 36 -6.72 9.96 34.10
N LEU A 37 -7.08 8.83 34.74
CA LEU A 37 -6.62 8.50 36.10
C LEU A 37 -5.09 8.38 36.18
N VAL A 38 -4.47 7.71 35.20
CA VAL A 38 -3.00 7.62 35.12
C VAL A 38 -2.38 9.01 35.05
N TRP A 39 -2.92 9.90 34.21
CA TRP A 39 -2.43 11.28 34.10
C TRP A 39 -2.65 12.11 35.36
N PHE A 40 -3.79 11.98 36.00
CA PHE A 40 -4.12 12.74 37.21
C PHE A 40 -3.23 12.36 38.39
N ILE A 41 -2.82 11.08 38.46
CA ILE A 41 -1.96 10.57 39.53
C ILE A 41 -0.48 10.78 39.19
N LEU A 42 -0.04 10.30 38.02
CA LEU A 42 1.38 10.30 37.66
C LEU A 42 1.86 11.66 37.13
N GLY A 43 0.97 12.50 36.59
CA GLY A 43 1.34 13.83 36.08
C GLY A 43 1.94 14.73 37.16
N PRO A 44 1.29 14.93 38.31
CA PRO A 44 1.85 15.69 39.43
C PRO A 44 3.14 15.07 39.99
N VAL A 45 3.19 13.74 40.11
CA VAL A 45 4.40 13.02 40.55
C VAL A 45 5.57 13.29 39.60
N PHE A 46 5.33 13.25 38.29
CA PHE A 46 6.35 13.55 37.28
C PHE A 46 6.88 14.99 37.39
N MET A 47 6.01 15.97 37.64
CA MET A 47 6.44 17.36 37.84
C MET A 47 7.30 17.53 39.10
N LEU A 48 6.95 16.82 40.18
CA LEU A 48 7.75 16.81 41.40
C LEU A 48 9.13 16.15 41.17
N GLU A 49 9.16 15.01 40.47
CA GLU A 49 10.41 14.31 40.11
C GLU A 49 11.35 15.19 39.28
N ILE A 50 10.81 15.95 38.31
CA ILE A 50 11.59 16.93 37.56
C ILE A 50 12.15 18.02 38.49
N GLY A 51 11.35 18.53 39.43
CA GLY A 51 11.81 19.52 40.42
C GLY A 51 12.98 19.01 41.26
N LEU A 52 12.84 17.81 41.81
CA LEU A 52 13.90 17.15 42.60
C LEU A 52 15.16 16.88 41.79
N LEU A 53 15.01 16.48 40.52
CA LEU A 53 16.13 16.28 39.61
C LEU A 53 16.89 17.60 39.36
N ILE A 54 16.16 18.69 39.10
CA ILE A 54 16.77 20.02 38.90
C ILE A 54 17.47 20.47 40.18
N GLU A 55 16.83 20.33 41.34
CA GLU A 55 17.41 20.69 42.64
C GLU A 55 18.73 19.93 42.89
N ALA A 56 18.73 18.60 42.75
CA ALA A 56 19.92 17.77 42.94
C ALA A 56 21.06 18.13 41.98
N ILE A 57 20.75 18.47 40.73
CA ILE A 57 21.75 18.96 39.76
C ILE A 57 22.32 20.31 40.21
N THR A 58 21.48 21.23 40.69
CA THR A 58 21.93 22.57 41.11
C THR A 58 22.73 22.56 42.41
N THR A 59 22.47 21.60 43.31
CA THR A 59 23.23 21.43 44.57
C THR A 59 24.51 20.61 44.40
N GLY A 60 24.71 19.98 43.25
CA GLY A 60 25.86 19.13 42.97
C GLY A 60 25.78 17.73 43.61
N ASP A 61 24.61 17.33 44.13
CA ASP A 61 24.38 15.98 44.64
C ASP A 61 24.08 15.00 43.50
N TRP A 62 25.14 14.51 42.87
CA TRP A 62 25.05 13.56 41.76
C TRP A 62 24.40 12.23 42.14
N GLY A 63 24.48 11.81 43.41
CA GLY A 63 23.85 10.59 43.88
C GLY A 63 22.33 10.68 43.82
N SER A 64 21.78 11.74 44.42
CA SER A 64 20.34 12.03 44.36
C SER A 64 19.87 12.34 42.94
N ALA A 65 20.69 13.03 42.14
CA ALA A 65 20.37 13.33 40.75
C ALA A 65 20.21 12.05 39.90
N LEU A 66 21.09 11.05 40.06
CA LEU A 66 20.98 9.77 39.34
C LEU A 66 19.72 8.99 39.72
N VAL A 67 19.38 8.97 41.02
CA VAL A 67 18.16 8.32 41.50
C VAL A 67 16.91 9.04 40.97
N ALA A 68 16.86 10.37 41.08
CA ALA A 68 15.75 11.18 40.57
C ALA A 68 15.60 11.04 39.06
N LEU A 69 16.70 10.96 38.30
CA LEU A 69 16.68 10.71 36.86
C LEU A 69 16.08 9.35 36.53
N GLY A 70 16.43 8.30 37.28
CA GLY A 70 15.87 6.95 37.12
C GLY A 70 14.35 6.93 37.28
N PHE A 71 13.84 7.57 38.33
CA PHE A 71 12.39 7.71 38.55
C PHE A 71 11.71 8.55 37.47
N THR A 72 12.27 9.71 37.16
CA THR A 72 11.76 10.61 36.11
C THR A 72 11.64 9.88 34.77
N LEU A 73 12.66 9.10 34.39
CA LEU A 73 12.66 8.33 33.14
C LEU A 73 11.60 7.23 33.15
N ALA A 74 11.44 6.51 34.27
CA ALA A 74 10.41 5.49 34.42
C ALA A 74 9.00 6.07 34.29
N THR A 75 8.73 7.18 34.99
CA THR A 75 7.44 7.90 34.92
C THR A 75 7.20 8.48 33.53
N ALA A 76 8.23 9.02 32.88
CA ALA A 76 8.14 9.51 31.50
C ALA A 76 7.75 8.41 30.51
N ILE A 77 8.28 7.18 30.65
CA ILE A 77 7.91 6.03 29.80
C ILE A 77 6.43 5.70 29.92
N VAL A 78 5.84 5.85 31.11
CA VAL A 78 4.41 5.57 31.35
C VAL A 78 3.52 6.70 30.84
N LEU A 79 3.91 7.97 31.06
CA LEU A 79 3.12 9.14 30.65
C LEU A 79 3.23 9.46 29.14
N PHE A 80 4.42 9.25 28.56
CA PHE A 80 4.75 9.61 27.18
C PHE A 80 5.29 8.43 26.35
N PRO A 81 4.64 7.25 26.38
CA PRO A 81 5.18 6.07 25.73
C PRO A 81 5.34 6.26 24.22
N TRP A 82 4.38 6.90 23.55
CA TRP A 82 4.45 7.12 22.11
C TRP A 82 5.52 8.13 21.67
N PRO A 83 5.63 9.34 22.29
CA PRO A 83 6.76 10.23 22.02
C PRO A 83 8.12 9.56 22.22
N ILE A 84 8.30 8.76 23.27
CA ILE A 84 9.56 8.03 23.52
C ILE A 84 9.80 6.98 22.45
N ALA A 85 8.78 6.17 22.13
CA ALA A 85 8.89 5.17 21.07
C ALA A 85 9.24 5.83 19.72
N ARG A 86 8.52 6.88 19.34
CA ARG A 86 8.68 7.58 18.05
C ARG A 86 9.97 8.41 17.95
N GLY A 87 10.40 9.04 19.04
CA GLY A 87 11.56 9.93 19.07
C GLY A 87 12.88 9.20 19.28
N LEU A 88 12.88 8.12 20.07
CA LEU A 88 14.12 7.45 20.50
C LEU A 88 14.21 6.01 19.99
N LEU A 89 13.19 5.18 20.26
CA LEU A 89 13.28 3.73 20.07
C LEU A 89 13.16 3.31 18.60
N ILE A 90 12.19 3.87 17.88
CA ILE A 90 11.93 3.59 16.47
C ILE A 90 13.08 4.09 15.60
N PRO A 91 13.53 5.37 15.71
CA PRO A 91 14.72 5.81 15.01
C PRO A 91 15.90 4.92 15.38
N GLY A 92 16.11 4.62 16.67
CA GLY A 92 17.17 3.74 17.16
C GLY A 92 17.14 2.28 16.68
N GLY A 93 16.09 1.83 15.97
CA GLY A 93 15.97 0.45 15.52
C GLY A 93 15.76 -0.56 16.65
N ARG A 94 15.26 -0.12 17.81
CA ARG A 94 15.08 -0.93 19.03
C ARG A 94 13.73 -1.65 19.01
N VAL A 95 13.59 -2.65 18.14
CA VAL A 95 12.32 -3.38 17.85
C VAL A 95 11.53 -3.81 19.09
N LYS A 96 12.13 -4.63 19.96
CA LYS A 96 11.42 -5.20 21.13
C LYS A 96 11.02 -4.13 22.14
N LEU A 97 11.87 -3.11 22.34
CA LEU A 97 11.58 -2.00 23.25
C LEU A 97 10.50 -1.08 22.67
N ALA A 98 10.56 -0.77 21.38
CA ALA A 98 9.53 0.03 20.69
C ALA A 98 8.15 -0.65 20.82
N TRP A 99 8.08 -1.97 20.63
CA TRP A 99 6.88 -2.75 20.89
C TRP A 99 6.41 -2.63 22.35
N ALA A 100 7.30 -2.92 23.30
CA ALA A 100 6.96 -2.96 24.73
C ALA A 100 6.45 -1.61 25.24
N VAL A 101 7.14 -0.52 24.90
CA VAL A 101 6.75 0.84 25.32
C VAL A 101 5.46 1.28 24.64
N THR A 102 5.27 0.98 23.35
CA THR A 102 4.05 1.37 22.63
C THR A 102 2.79 0.69 23.19
N ARG A 103 2.91 -0.47 23.85
CA ARG A 103 1.76 -1.10 24.54
C ARG A 103 1.18 -0.26 25.67
N LEU A 104 1.93 0.71 26.20
CA LEU A 104 1.43 1.66 27.20
C LEU A 104 0.69 2.84 26.56
N SER A 105 0.70 2.97 25.23
CA SER A 105 0.13 4.11 24.48
C SER A 105 -1.36 3.96 24.19
N PHE A 106 -2.17 3.70 25.22
CA PHE A 106 -3.62 3.48 25.10
C PHE A 106 -4.37 4.65 24.45
N TRP A 107 -3.90 5.88 24.71
CA TRP A 107 -4.53 7.10 24.19
C TRP A 107 -4.33 7.30 22.69
N VAL A 108 -3.14 6.94 22.18
CA VAL A 108 -2.76 7.15 20.76
C VAL A 108 -3.38 6.08 19.89
N TRP A 109 -3.32 4.83 20.33
CA TRP A 109 -3.76 3.66 19.58
C TRP A 109 -5.13 3.16 20.01
N ARG A 110 -6.04 4.08 20.37
CA ARG A 110 -7.38 3.76 20.90
C ARG A 110 -7.98 2.59 20.12
N ARG A 111 -8.48 1.61 20.86
CA ARG A 111 -9.09 0.37 20.34
C ARG A 111 -8.16 -0.60 19.58
N ASP A 112 -6.90 -0.26 19.33
CA ASP A 112 -5.92 -1.12 18.64
C ASP A 112 -4.47 -0.93 19.16
N VAL A 113 -4.31 -1.01 20.49
CA VAL A 113 -3.00 -0.82 21.14
C VAL A 113 -1.99 -1.89 20.72
N ARG A 114 -2.48 -3.11 20.47
CA ARG A 114 -1.65 -4.21 20.01
C ARG A 114 -1.16 -3.98 18.58
N GLY A 115 -2.04 -3.59 17.66
CA GLY A 115 -1.65 -3.24 16.29
C GLY A 115 -0.69 -2.04 16.29
N GLY A 116 -0.94 -1.02 17.11
CA GLY A 116 -0.01 0.09 17.31
C GLY A 116 1.40 -0.33 17.76
N ALA A 117 1.48 -1.27 18.70
CA ALA A 117 2.75 -1.84 19.14
C ALA A 117 3.46 -2.63 18.03
N LEU A 118 2.70 -3.37 17.21
CA LEU A 118 3.24 -4.03 16.02
C LEU A 118 3.74 -3.02 14.98
N VAL A 119 3.01 -1.93 14.73
CA VAL A 119 3.46 -0.84 13.85
C VAL A 119 4.79 -0.27 14.35
N ALA A 120 4.91 -0.01 15.65
CA ALA A 120 6.17 0.48 16.23
C ALA A 120 7.33 -0.52 16.06
N ALA A 121 7.06 -1.81 16.26
CA ALA A 121 8.05 -2.88 16.08
C ALA A 121 8.54 -2.97 14.64
N SER A 122 7.60 -3.08 13.68
CA SER A 122 7.90 -3.15 12.25
C SER A 122 8.61 -1.88 11.77
N TRP A 123 8.15 -0.70 12.20
CA TRP A 123 8.79 0.57 11.83
C TRP A 123 10.23 0.68 12.36
N ALA A 124 10.47 0.24 13.60
CA ALA A 124 11.82 0.17 14.15
C ALA A 124 12.71 -0.80 13.35
N LEU A 125 12.16 -1.92 12.89
CA LEU A 125 12.88 -2.87 12.03
C LEU A 125 13.27 -2.23 10.70
N THR A 126 12.32 -1.54 10.03
CA THR A 126 12.59 -0.79 8.80
C THR A 126 13.70 0.24 9.00
N ARG A 127 13.68 1.00 10.10
CA ARG A 127 14.74 1.98 10.41
C ARG A 127 16.11 1.34 10.63
N ARG A 128 16.14 0.14 11.20
CA ARG A 128 17.37 -0.64 11.35
C ARG A 128 17.91 -1.09 9.99
N ALA A 129 17.04 -1.60 9.11
CA ALA A 129 17.41 -2.02 7.75
C ALA A 129 17.96 -0.85 6.92
N GLN A 130 17.28 0.31 6.96
CA GLN A 130 17.70 1.54 6.25
C GLN A 130 19.07 2.07 6.68
N ARG A 131 19.57 1.71 7.87
CA ARG A 131 20.90 2.09 8.35
C ARG A 131 21.99 1.08 7.97
N GLY A 132 21.69 0.14 7.07
CA GLY A 132 22.60 -0.94 6.70
C GLY A 132 22.76 -2.01 7.78
N GLY A 133 21.94 -1.97 8.84
CA GLY A 133 21.96 -3.00 9.87
C GLY A 133 21.34 -4.30 9.35
N ARG A 134 22.07 -5.43 9.43
CA ARG A 134 21.52 -6.74 9.07
C ARG A 134 20.22 -7.00 9.84
N VAL A 135 19.16 -7.30 9.08
CA VAL A 135 17.86 -7.68 9.61
C VAL A 135 17.99 -9.11 10.15
N SER A 136 17.84 -9.26 11.47
CA SER A 136 17.95 -10.58 12.10
C SER A 136 16.69 -11.40 11.76
N PRO A 137 16.83 -12.62 11.21
CA PRO A 137 15.69 -13.52 10.98
C PRO A 137 14.90 -13.81 12.26
N GLN A 138 15.58 -13.81 13.41
CA GLN A 138 14.94 -13.99 14.72
C GLN A 138 14.01 -12.82 15.10
N LEU A 139 14.33 -11.60 14.69
CA LEU A 139 13.46 -10.44 14.92
C LEU A 139 12.24 -10.47 14.00
N LEU A 140 12.42 -10.85 12.73
CA LEU A 140 11.31 -11.06 11.79
C LEU A 140 10.33 -12.11 12.33
N ALA A 141 10.83 -13.32 12.64
CA ALA A 141 10.04 -14.40 13.22
C ALA A 141 9.41 -14.04 14.57
N TRP A 142 10.00 -13.11 15.32
CA TRP A 142 9.39 -12.60 16.56
C TRP A 142 8.20 -11.69 16.28
N ILE A 143 8.29 -10.78 15.30
CA ILE A 143 7.16 -9.91 14.90
C ILE A 143 6.05 -10.76 14.28
N GLU A 144 6.38 -11.69 13.37
CA GLU A 144 5.42 -12.59 12.71
C GLU A 144 4.63 -13.41 13.72
N ARG A 145 5.30 -14.06 14.69
CA ARG A 145 4.61 -14.77 15.77
C ARG A 145 3.71 -13.86 16.60
N ARG A 146 4.12 -12.60 16.82
CA ARG A 146 3.29 -11.62 17.54
C ARG A 146 2.13 -11.09 16.70
N MET A 147 2.20 -11.16 15.39
CA MET A 147 1.12 -10.82 14.47
C MET A 147 0.13 -11.99 14.38
N ALA A 148 0.63 -13.21 14.20
CA ALA A 148 -0.15 -14.44 14.10
C ALA A 148 -0.78 -14.90 15.42
N ALA A 149 -0.26 -14.49 16.57
CA ALA A 149 -0.79 -14.92 17.85
C ALA A 149 -2.27 -14.51 18.01
N THR A 150 -3.18 -15.47 18.01
CA THR A 150 -4.59 -15.21 18.32
C THR A 150 -4.69 -14.63 19.73
N PRO A 151 -5.46 -13.54 19.95
CA PRO A 151 -5.73 -13.07 21.31
C PRO A 151 -6.28 -14.24 22.15
N VAL A 152 -5.65 -14.52 23.29
CA VAL A 152 -6.16 -15.55 24.21
C VAL A 152 -7.24 -14.89 25.09
N GLY A 153 -8.50 -15.30 24.90
CA GLY A 153 -9.67 -14.83 25.66
C GLY A 153 -10.70 -14.07 24.80
N GLU A 154 -11.86 -13.74 25.38
CA GLU A 154 -12.93 -12.92 24.75
C GLU A 154 -12.51 -11.47 24.46
N VAL A 155 -11.25 -11.11 24.75
CA VAL A 155 -10.77 -9.73 24.65
C VAL A 155 -10.57 -9.34 23.18
N ARG A 156 -11.59 -8.64 22.69
CA ARG A 156 -11.84 -7.73 21.55
C ARG A 156 -10.69 -7.16 20.69
N TRP A 157 -9.41 -7.42 20.97
CA TRP A 157 -8.27 -6.87 20.22
C TRP A 157 -7.87 -7.77 19.06
N ARG A 158 -8.77 -7.93 18.08
CA ARG A 158 -8.45 -8.56 16.79
C ARG A 158 -7.62 -7.61 15.93
N LEU A 159 -6.88 -8.16 14.98
CA LEU A 159 -5.88 -7.43 14.20
C LEU A 159 -6.59 -6.33 13.38
N GLY A 160 -6.62 -5.10 13.90
CA GLY A 160 -7.25 -3.96 13.23
C GLY A 160 -6.39 -3.41 12.09
N GLY A 161 -6.77 -2.27 11.53
CA GLY A 161 -6.02 -1.64 10.44
C GLY A 161 -4.55 -1.35 10.76
N ALA A 162 -4.16 -1.23 12.04
CA ALA A 162 -2.76 -1.06 12.39
C ALA A 162 -1.97 -2.35 12.19
N GLY A 163 -2.63 -3.51 12.27
CA GLY A 163 -2.05 -4.80 11.89
C GLY A 163 -1.65 -4.86 10.42
N ILE A 164 -2.53 -4.41 9.51
CA ILE A 164 -2.26 -4.33 8.06
C ILE A 164 -1.07 -3.40 7.81
N VAL A 165 -1.04 -2.22 8.44
CA VAL A 165 0.08 -1.29 8.33
C VAL A 165 1.38 -1.89 8.89
N ALA A 166 1.30 -2.60 10.02
CA ALA A 166 2.46 -3.27 10.59
C ALA A 166 3.01 -4.36 9.67
N ALA A 167 2.15 -5.07 8.94
CA ALA A 167 2.52 -6.05 7.94
C ALA A 167 3.21 -5.41 6.72
N GLY A 168 2.64 -4.32 6.18
CA GLY A 168 3.27 -3.59 5.09
C GLY A 168 4.65 -3.04 5.46
N LEU A 169 4.81 -2.49 6.67
CA LEU A 169 6.12 -2.06 7.17
C LEU A 169 7.09 -3.22 7.40
N LEU A 170 6.57 -4.40 7.76
CA LEU A 170 7.38 -5.61 7.92
C LEU A 170 7.87 -6.12 6.56
N ALA A 171 7.03 -6.09 5.53
CA ALA A 171 7.40 -6.39 4.14
C ALA A 171 8.52 -5.46 3.64
N GLU A 172 8.39 -4.15 3.87
CA GLU A 172 9.45 -3.16 3.60
C GLU A 172 10.73 -3.50 4.38
N GLY A 173 10.60 -3.94 5.64
CA GLY A 173 11.74 -4.40 6.44
C GLY A 173 12.45 -5.65 5.88
N ARG A 174 11.76 -6.47 5.07
CA ARG A 174 12.33 -7.61 4.32
C ARG A 174 12.93 -7.19 2.98
N GLY A 175 12.64 -5.98 2.50
CA GLY A 175 12.98 -5.51 1.15
C GLY A 175 11.92 -5.80 0.10
N ASP A 176 10.75 -6.32 0.49
CA ASP A 176 9.62 -6.53 -0.42
C ASP A 176 8.77 -5.25 -0.49
N ARG A 177 9.19 -4.34 -1.38
CA ARG A 177 8.59 -3.01 -1.54
C ARG A 177 7.21 -3.06 -2.18
N ASP A 178 6.98 -4.01 -3.08
CA ASP A 178 5.70 -4.11 -3.79
C ASP A 178 4.61 -4.62 -2.85
N GLN A 179 4.90 -5.66 -2.06
CA GLN A 179 3.98 -6.10 -1.01
C GLN A 179 3.75 -5.00 0.04
N ALA A 180 4.78 -4.22 0.40
CA ALA A 180 4.62 -3.09 1.29
C ALA A 180 3.66 -2.04 0.72
N ARG A 181 3.79 -1.68 -0.57
CA ARG A 181 2.92 -0.71 -1.26
C ARG A 181 1.47 -1.19 -1.29
N GLN A 182 1.26 -2.45 -1.63
CA GLN A 182 -0.06 -3.09 -1.68
C GLN A 182 -0.74 -3.11 -0.30
N LEU A 183 -0.04 -3.56 0.74
CA LEU A 183 -0.60 -3.62 2.10
C LEU A 183 -0.85 -2.23 2.70
N LEU A 184 0.06 -1.28 2.49
CA LEU A 184 -0.09 0.07 3.04
C LEU A 184 -1.19 0.87 2.35
N SER A 185 -1.39 0.69 1.05
CA SER A 185 -2.51 1.32 0.32
C SER A 185 -3.86 0.71 0.73
N SER A 186 -3.94 -0.62 0.83
CA SER A 186 -5.17 -1.30 1.23
C SER A 186 -5.65 -0.97 2.64
N ALA A 187 -4.74 -0.58 3.55
CA ALA A 187 -5.13 -0.12 4.89
C ALA A 187 -6.06 1.11 4.89
N GLY A 188 -6.06 1.92 3.81
CA GLY A 188 -6.96 3.06 3.64
C GLY A 188 -8.40 2.70 3.27
N GLU A 189 -8.66 1.44 2.89
CA GLU A 189 -9.96 0.97 2.39
C GLU A 189 -10.84 0.40 3.49
N LEU A 190 -10.29 0.24 4.70
CA LEU A 190 -11.08 -0.04 5.88
C LEU A 190 -12.13 1.06 6.07
N SER A 191 -13.22 0.78 6.76
CA SER A 191 -14.22 1.82 7.03
C SER A 191 -13.72 2.82 8.08
N GLU A 192 -14.07 4.10 7.90
CA GLU A 192 -13.62 5.22 8.75
C GLU A 192 -13.75 4.96 10.27
N PRO A 193 -14.84 4.35 10.79
CA PRO A 193 -14.97 4.07 12.22
C PRO A 193 -13.88 3.16 12.79
N THR A 194 -13.21 2.40 11.93
CA THR A 194 -12.18 1.42 12.29
C THR A 194 -10.76 1.92 12.06
N TRP A 195 -10.61 3.11 11.46
CA TRP A 195 -9.31 3.66 11.10
C TRP A 195 -8.41 3.92 12.30
N PRO A 196 -7.26 3.21 12.40
CA PRO A 196 -6.21 3.61 13.32
C PRO A 196 -5.49 4.81 12.69
N ARG A 197 -6.01 6.01 12.94
CA ARG A 197 -5.62 7.26 12.27
C ARG A 197 -4.11 7.46 12.16
N HIS A 198 -3.36 7.12 13.21
CA HIS A 198 -1.89 7.24 13.20
C HIS A 198 -1.19 6.19 12.33
N ALA A 199 -1.70 4.96 12.24
CA ALA A 199 -1.17 3.94 11.34
C ALA A 199 -1.47 4.32 9.89
N ILE A 200 -2.69 4.75 9.58
CA ILE A 200 -3.07 5.17 8.22
C ILE A 200 -2.25 6.39 7.80
N ALA A 201 -2.14 7.42 8.64
CA ALA A 201 -1.29 8.58 8.34
C ALA A 201 0.17 8.18 8.07
N LEU A 202 0.69 7.19 8.80
CA LEU A 202 2.04 6.65 8.58
C LEU A 202 2.13 5.90 7.24
N ALA A 203 1.16 5.06 6.91
CA ALA A 203 1.09 4.30 5.66
C ALA A 203 1.09 5.25 4.45
N TRP A 204 0.22 6.26 4.44
CA TRP A 204 0.15 7.23 3.35
C TRP A 204 1.40 8.13 3.26
N THR A 205 2.01 8.46 4.40
CA THR A 205 3.31 9.15 4.38
C THR A 205 4.40 8.28 3.77
N TRP A 206 4.39 6.97 4.04
CA TRP A 206 5.33 6.02 3.44
C TRP A 206 5.09 5.89 1.93
N LEU A 207 3.84 5.70 1.49
CA LEU A 207 3.48 5.59 0.07
C LEU A 207 3.92 6.83 -0.72
N CYS A 208 3.65 8.03 -0.19
CA CYS A 208 4.12 9.27 -0.81
C CYS A 208 5.65 9.34 -0.87
N ALA A 209 6.36 8.95 0.19
CA ALA A 209 7.82 9.00 0.21
C ALA A 209 8.44 8.00 -0.77
N GLU A 210 7.88 6.80 -0.89
CA GLU A 210 8.33 5.78 -1.84
C GLU A 210 8.08 6.21 -3.29
N ALA A 211 6.92 6.79 -3.59
CA ALA A 211 6.62 7.36 -4.90
C ALA A 211 7.56 8.55 -5.24
N VAL A 212 7.98 9.35 -4.25
CA VAL A 212 9.02 10.37 -4.42
C VAL A 212 10.37 9.74 -4.77
N GLU A 213 10.77 8.65 -4.11
CA GLU A 213 12.02 7.93 -4.42
C GLU A 213 12.04 7.42 -5.87
N ARG A 214 10.90 6.96 -6.39
CA ARG A 214 10.74 6.54 -7.81
C ARG A 214 10.63 7.70 -8.79
N GLY A 215 10.48 8.95 -8.32
CA GLY A 215 10.18 10.10 -9.18
C GLY A 215 8.77 10.11 -9.77
N ALA A 216 7.85 9.33 -9.21
CA ALA A 216 6.46 9.19 -9.66
C ALA A 216 5.58 10.36 -9.14
N TRP A 217 5.89 11.60 -9.53
CA TRP A 217 5.27 12.80 -8.96
C TRP A 217 3.75 12.87 -9.13
N ARG A 218 3.19 12.36 -10.23
CA ARG A 218 1.73 12.26 -10.41
C ARG A 218 1.08 11.35 -9.38
N GLU A 219 1.73 10.25 -9.05
CA GLU A 219 1.28 9.31 -8.03
C GLU A 219 1.35 9.96 -6.65
N VAL A 220 2.44 10.67 -6.32
CA VAL A 220 2.57 11.42 -5.05
C VAL A 220 1.43 12.41 -4.87
N GLU A 221 1.09 13.14 -5.93
CA GLU A 221 -0.01 14.10 -5.92
C GLU A 221 -1.36 13.41 -5.70
N PHE A 222 -1.64 12.35 -6.46
CA PHE A 222 -2.85 11.56 -6.30
C PHE A 222 -2.98 11.04 -4.87
N LEU A 223 -1.93 10.38 -4.37
CA LEU A 223 -1.89 9.80 -3.04
C LEU A 223 -2.09 10.85 -1.93
N ALA A 224 -1.49 12.03 -2.08
CA ALA A 224 -1.63 13.10 -1.10
C ALA A 224 -3.04 13.72 -1.09
N ARG A 225 -3.75 13.72 -2.22
CA ARG A 225 -5.13 14.22 -2.34
C ARG A 225 -6.15 13.20 -1.85
N THR A 226 -5.91 11.92 -2.08
CA THR A 226 -6.81 10.82 -1.71
C THR A 226 -6.50 10.23 -0.34
N ALA A 227 -5.48 10.74 0.36
CA ALA A 227 -5.12 10.32 1.70
C ALA A 227 -6.33 10.42 2.66
N PRO A 228 -6.80 9.30 3.25
CA PRO A 228 -7.93 9.29 4.17
C PRO A 228 -7.71 10.12 5.42
N ILE A 229 -6.45 10.21 5.87
CA ILE A 229 -6.03 11.02 7.01
C ILE A 229 -5.02 12.06 6.55
N GLU A 230 -5.37 13.32 6.74
CA GLU A 230 -4.51 14.44 6.45
C GLU A 230 -3.31 14.50 7.40
N ALA A 231 -2.11 14.19 6.91
CA ALA A 231 -0.85 14.38 7.62
C ALA A 231 -0.12 15.61 7.06
N SER A 232 0.58 16.36 7.92
CA SER A 232 1.37 17.52 7.45
C SER A 232 2.46 17.12 6.44
N ALA A 233 3.04 15.92 6.60
CA ALA A 233 4.00 15.36 5.66
C ALA A 233 3.38 15.11 4.28
N THR A 234 2.23 14.42 4.20
CA THR A 234 1.56 14.13 2.92
C THR A 234 1.08 15.42 2.24
N LYS A 235 0.53 16.37 3.01
CA LYS A 235 0.14 17.71 2.49
C LYS A 235 1.31 18.49 1.90
N PHE A 236 2.50 18.40 2.49
CA PHE A 236 3.71 19.02 1.96
C PHE A 236 4.18 18.30 0.69
N LEU A 237 4.26 16.96 0.70
CA LEU A 237 4.69 16.18 -0.46
C LEU A 237 3.75 16.35 -1.65
N GLY A 238 2.44 16.36 -1.42
CA GLY A 238 1.45 16.65 -2.47
C GLY A 238 1.58 18.04 -3.06
N ALA A 239 1.90 19.05 -2.25
CA ALA A 239 2.14 20.41 -2.72
C ALA A 239 3.42 20.51 -3.59
N VAL A 240 4.49 19.82 -3.17
CA VAL A 240 5.72 19.68 -3.97
C VAL A 240 5.40 18.98 -5.30
N ALA A 241 4.66 17.87 -5.25
CA ALA A 241 4.28 17.11 -6.42
C ALA A 241 3.46 17.94 -7.41
N ALA A 242 2.38 18.59 -6.97
CA ALA A 242 1.58 19.50 -7.79
C ALA A 242 2.45 20.59 -8.44
N ARG A 243 3.41 21.14 -7.70
CA ARG A 243 4.34 22.16 -8.22
C ARG A 243 5.27 21.61 -9.30
N LEU A 244 5.77 20.38 -9.16
CA LEU A 244 6.66 19.74 -10.13
C LEU A 244 5.91 19.20 -11.37
N THR A 245 4.68 18.72 -11.20
CA THR A 245 3.83 18.23 -12.30
C THR A 245 3.13 19.36 -13.06
N GLY A 246 2.93 20.52 -12.42
CA GLY A 246 2.17 21.62 -12.99
C GLY A 246 0.65 21.44 -12.91
N ILE A 247 0.15 20.45 -12.14
CA ILE A 247 -1.27 20.13 -12.01
C ILE A 247 -1.89 21.02 -10.92
N ALA A 248 -3.01 21.66 -11.25
CA ALA A 248 -3.70 22.60 -10.36
C ALA A 248 -4.46 21.89 -9.21
N PRO A 249 -4.60 22.50 -8.02
CA PRO A 249 -4.13 23.85 -7.66
C PRO A 249 -2.63 23.89 -7.34
N LEU A 250 -1.94 24.90 -7.89
CA LEU A 250 -0.52 25.11 -7.65
C LEU A 250 -0.31 25.93 -6.37
N PRO A 251 0.46 25.44 -5.40
CA PRO A 251 0.69 26.17 -4.15
C PRO A 251 1.59 27.39 -4.41
N SER A 252 1.36 28.46 -3.65
CA SER A 252 2.26 29.63 -3.69
C SER A 252 3.61 29.34 -3.02
N ASN A 253 4.63 30.17 -3.27
CA ASN A 253 5.94 30.02 -2.64
C ASN A 253 5.87 30.13 -1.11
N LEU A 254 5.01 31.02 -0.60
CA LEU A 254 4.79 31.21 0.84
C LEU A 254 4.11 29.98 1.44
N GLU A 255 3.08 29.47 0.77
CA GLU A 255 2.36 28.27 1.20
C GLU A 255 3.27 27.03 1.25
N LEU A 256 4.12 26.83 0.24
CA LEU A 256 5.10 25.74 0.23
C LEU A 256 6.06 25.83 1.43
N ARG A 257 6.57 27.02 1.72
CA ARG A 257 7.45 27.26 2.89
C ARG A 257 6.71 26.98 4.20
N TRP A 258 5.46 27.42 4.34
CA TRP A 258 4.64 27.16 5.52
C TRP A 258 4.38 25.67 5.73
N ARG A 259 3.94 24.96 4.68
CA ARG A 259 3.72 23.51 4.73
C ARG A 259 5.00 22.76 5.09
N TRP A 260 6.16 23.19 4.58
CA TRP A 260 7.46 22.63 4.95
C TRP A 260 7.81 22.87 6.42
N LEU A 261 7.52 24.06 6.97
CA LEU A 261 7.79 24.36 8.39
C LEU A 261 7.00 23.45 9.35
N VAL A 262 5.75 23.14 9.00
CA VAL A 262 4.86 22.27 9.80
C VAL A 262 5.12 20.77 9.53
N ALA A 263 5.71 20.42 8.38
CA ALA A 263 6.05 19.05 8.07
C ALA A 263 7.22 18.53 8.94
N PRO A 264 7.20 17.25 9.35
CA PRO A 264 8.32 16.64 10.07
C PRO A 264 9.53 16.47 9.14
N ARG A 265 10.73 16.31 9.73
CA ARG A 265 11.99 16.01 9.02
C ARG A 265 12.41 17.05 7.97
N ARG A 266 12.24 18.34 8.30
CA ARG A 266 12.55 19.50 7.46
C ARG A 266 13.90 19.45 6.74
N ILE A 267 14.94 18.97 7.42
CA ILE A 267 16.29 18.83 6.85
C ILE A 267 16.28 17.85 5.67
N ALA A 268 15.65 16.69 5.83
CA ALA A 268 15.60 15.66 4.80
C ALA A 268 14.75 16.09 3.58
N THR A 269 13.79 16.97 3.77
CA THR A 269 12.88 17.46 2.71
C THR A 269 13.28 18.82 2.15
N ALA A 270 14.37 19.43 2.62
CA ALA A 270 14.80 20.77 2.19
C ALA A 270 15.14 20.84 0.70
N GLU A 271 15.76 19.78 0.14
CA GLU A 271 16.04 19.68 -1.29
C GLU A 271 14.76 19.65 -2.13
N LEU A 272 13.74 18.92 -1.67
CA LEU A 272 12.44 18.86 -2.34
C LEU A 272 11.77 20.24 -2.39
N LEU A 273 11.84 20.99 -1.28
CA LEU A 273 11.36 22.37 -1.25
C LEU A 273 12.13 23.26 -2.23
N ARG A 274 13.47 23.17 -2.27
CA ARG A 274 14.30 23.96 -3.19
C ARG A 274 13.94 23.69 -4.66
N ARG A 275 13.77 22.41 -5.03
CA ARG A 275 13.31 22.01 -6.37
C ARG A 275 11.93 22.57 -6.70
N ALA A 276 10.97 22.45 -5.78
CA ALA A 276 9.62 22.97 -6.01
C ALA A 276 9.59 24.50 -6.16
N LEU A 277 10.38 25.24 -5.37
CA LEU A 277 10.47 26.70 -5.45
C LEU A 277 11.16 27.19 -6.74
N ALA A 278 12.04 26.38 -7.32
CA ALA A 278 12.68 26.67 -8.61
C ALA A 278 11.70 26.53 -9.79
N THR A 279 10.66 25.70 -9.65
CA THR A 279 9.59 25.58 -10.66
C THR A 279 8.62 26.76 -10.55
N PRO A 280 8.22 27.41 -11.65
CA PRO A 280 7.29 28.54 -11.61
C PRO A 280 5.89 28.16 -11.07
N ALA A 281 5.18 29.16 -10.53
CA ALA A 281 3.85 29.00 -9.93
C ALA A 281 2.70 28.99 -10.94
N SER A 282 3.04 29.07 -12.22
CA SER A 282 2.07 29.13 -13.30
C SER A 282 1.78 27.71 -13.79
N PRO A 283 0.50 27.40 -14.11
CA PRO A 283 0.15 26.15 -14.78
C PRO A 283 1.05 25.98 -15.99
N ARG A 284 1.68 24.82 -16.10
CA ARG A 284 2.46 24.51 -17.28
C ARG A 284 1.45 24.40 -18.41
N ALA A 285 1.40 25.39 -19.31
CA ALA A 285 0.68 25.25 -20.57
C ALA A 285 1.13 23.92 -21.15
N SER A 286 0.20 23.00 -21.43
CA SER A 286 0.48 21.67 -21.96
C SER A 286 1.47 21.84 -23.11
N GLN A 287 2.75 21.64 -22.84
CA GLN A 287 3.77 21.74 -23.87
C GLN A 287 3.41 20.62 -24.83
N ALA A 288 2.95 20.99 -26.03
CA ALA A 288 2.65 20.05 -27.09
C ALA A 288 3.84 19.09 -27.16
N ARG A 289 3.59 17.84 -26.79
CA ARG A 289 4.62 16.80 -26.64
C ARG A 289 5.43 16.84 -27.92
N ALA A 290 6.73 17.13 -27.83
CA ALA A 290 7.58 17.25 -29.01
C ALA A 290 7.34 16.02 -29.88
N LYS A 291 6.80 16.23 -31.08
CA LYS A 291 6.40 15.15 -31.98
C LYS A 291 7.68 14.39 -32.31
N VAL A 292 7.84 13.19 -31.75
CA VAL A 292 8.98 12.33 -32.07
C VAL A 292 8.92 12.08 -33.58
N SER A 293 10.01 12.35 -34.28
CA SER A 293 10.08 12.20 -35.73
C SER A 293 9.72 10.78 -36.12
N THR A 294 8.72 10.62 -36.99
CA THR A 294 8.34 9.32 -37.56
C THR A 294 9.54 8.76 -38.34
N PRO A 295 9.95 7.50 -38.10
CA PRO A 295 11.06 6.90 -38.82
C PRO A 295 10.74 6.81 -40.32
N THR A 296 11.75 7.02 -41.17
CA THR A 296 11.64 6.74 -42.61
C THR A 296 11.62 5.24 -42.81
N LEU A 297 10.53 4.71 -43.39
CA LEU A 297 10.36 3.28 -43.59
C LEU A 297 10.78 2.89 -45.02
N PRO A 298 11.55 1.80 -45.21
CA PRO A 298 11.83 1.26 -46.54
C PRO A 298 10.53 0.70 -47.16
N SER A 299 10.17 1.14 -48.37
CA SER A 299 8.93 0.71 -49.05
C SER A 299 9.01 -0.70 -49.64
N ASP A 300 10.21 -1.15 -50.01
CA ASP A 300 10.39 -2.33 -50.85
C ASP A 300 10.75 -3.59 -50.03
N GLU A 301 10.95 -3.44 -48.72
CA GLU A 301 11.34 -4.51 -47.80
C GLU A 301 10.40 -4.57 -46.58
N PRO A 302 9.26 -5.28 -46.68
CA PRO A 302 8.24 -5.32 -45.62
C PRO A 302 8.77 -5.73 -44.24
N LEU A 303 9.63 -6.74 -44.19
CA LEU A 303 10.23 -7.22 -42.94
C LEU A 303 11.12 -6.15 -42.29
N LEU A 304 11.96 -5.48 -43.07
CA LEU A 304 12.85 -4.44 -42.55
C LEU A 304 12.05 -3.23 -42.06
N ALA A 305 10.96 -2.86 -42.75
CA ALA A 305 10.05 -1.81 -42.31
C ALA A 305 9.39 -2.16 -40.96
N ALA A 306 8.87 -3.39 -40.82
CA ALA A 306 8.27 -3.86 -39.57
C ALA A 306 9.27 -3.88 -38.41
N MET A 307 10.48 -4.41 -38.62
CA MET A 307 11.54 -4.42 -37.61
C MET A 307 11.99 -3.01 -37.20
N THR A 308 12.13 -2.10 -38.17
CA THR A 308 12.52 -0.70 -37.90
C THR A 308 11.47 0.01 -37.06
N LEU A 309 10.19 -0.17 -37.39
CA LEU A 309 9.08 0.39 -36.63
C LEU A 309 8.98 -0.25 -35.24
N HIS A 310 9.21 -1.56 -35.13
CA HIS A 310 9.23 -2.26 -33.85
C HIS A 310 10.33 -1.70 -32.93
N ALA A 311 11.57 -1.63 -33.42
CA ALA A 311 12.69 -1.08 -32.65
C ALA A 311 12.44 0.39 -32.24
N HIS A 312 11.91 1.21 -33.15
CA HIS A 312 11.52 2.58 -32.83
C HIS A 312 10.48 2.64 -31.71
N THR A 313 9.47 1.77 -31.76
CA THR A 313 8.39 1.71 -30.75
C THR A 313 8.93 1.33 -29.37
N LEU A 314 9.84 0.35 -29.29
CA LEU A 314 10.49 -0.06 -28.04
C LEU A 314 11.35 1.04 -27.40
N THR A 315 11.85 2.00 -28.18
CA THR A 315 12.63 3.14 -27.64
C THR A 315 11.77 4.29 -27.12
N ARG A 316 10.45 4.28 -27.38
CA ARG A 316 9.55 5.34 -26.93
C ARG A 316 9.12 5.12 -25.48
N ASP A 317 8.84 6.22 -24.80
CA ASP A 317 8.15 6.19 -23.50
C ASP A 317 6.79 5.47 -23.67
N PRO A 318 6.54 4.36 -22.94
CA PRO A 318 5.29 3.62 -23.06
C PRO A 318 4.04 4.48 -22.82
N ASN A 319 4.12 5.45 -21.91
CA ASN A 319 3.03 6.40 -21.64
C ASN A 319 2.79 7.40 -22.79
N GLY A 320 3.60 7.32 -23.85
CA GLY A 320 3.49 8.11 -25.07
C GLY A 320 3.14 7.30 -26.30
N LEU A 321 2.90 5.99 -26.14
CA LEU A 321 2.37 5.16 -27.20
C LEU A 321 0.87 5.36 -27.28
N THR A 322 0.37 5.51 -28.50
CA THR A 322 -1.05 5.65 -28.81
C THR A 322 -1.56 4.38 -29.49
N ARG A 323 -2.89 4.24 -29.58
CA ARG A 323 -3.53 3.21 -30.41
C ARG A 323 -2.96 3.21 -31.83
N ASP A 324 -2.83 4.38 -32.44
CA ASP A 324 -2.40 4.51 -33.84
C ASP A 324 -0.97 4.02 -34.04
N ASP A 325 -0.08 4.28 -33.07
CA ASP A 325 1.30 3.79 -33.09
C ASP A 325 1.34 2.26 -33.11
N LEU A 326 0.58 1.61 -32.21
CA LEU A 326 0.53 0.14 -32.16
C LEU A 326 -0.20 -0.46 -33.36
N GLY A 327 -1.25 0.20 -33.85
CA GLY A 327 -1.95 -0.21 -35.07
C GLY A 327 -1.05 -0.13 -36.31
N GLN A 328 -0.22 0.92 -36.41
CA GLN A 328 0.77 1.04 -37.48
C GLN A 328 1.83 -0.06 -37.39
N LEU A 329 2.34 -0.34 -36.19
CA LEU A 329 3.28 -1.42 -35.95
C LEU A 329 2.70 -2.78 -36.33
N ALA A 330 1.48 -3.08 -35.87
CA ALA A 330 0.83 -4.35 -36.13
C ALA A 330 0.52 -4.56 -37.61
N ARG A 331 0.06 -3.52 -38.33
CA ARG A 331 -0.10 -3.59 -39.80
C ARG A 331 1.21 -3.83 -40.53
N ALA A 332 2.30 -3.20 -40.11
CA ALA A 332 3.61 -3.44 -40.72
C ALA A 332 4.02 -4.91 -40.57
N TRP A 333 3.74 -5.51 -39.40
CA TRP A 333 3.97 -6.94 -39.17
C TRP A 333 3.00 -7.84 -39.93
N ASP A 334 1.72 -7.51 -40.05
CA ASP A 334 0.77 -8.27 -40.89
C ASP A 334 1.28 -8.35 -42.34
N ILE A 335 1.74 -7.22 -42.90
CA ILE A 335 2.30 -7.16 -44.26
C ILE A 335 3.60 -7.99 -44.35
N ALA A 336 4.49 -7.89 -43.35
CA ALA A 336 5.73 -8.66 -43.34
C ALA A 336 5.50 -10.17 -43.21
N LEU A 337 4.54 -10.59 -42.39
CA LEU A 337 4.18 -12.00 -42.18
C LEU A 337 3.43 -12.60 -43.37
N ALA A 338 2.71 -11.78 -44.14
CA ALA A 338 2.04 -12.19 -45.38
C ALA A 338 2.99 -12.22 -46.60
N ASP A 339 4.24 -11.77 -46.46
CA ASP A 339 5.22 -11.77 -47.56
C ASP A 339 5.61 -13.21 -47.94
N PRO A 340 5.34 -13.68 -49.17
CA PRO A 340 5.67 -15.04 -49.60
C PRO A 340 7.18 -15.34 -49.59
N GLU A 341 8.03 -14.30 -49.63
CA GLU A 341 9.49 -14.45 -49.56
C GLU A 341 10.01 -14.59 -48.13
N LEU A 342 9.18 -14.35 -47.11
CA LEU A 342 9.60 -14.39 -45.71
C LEU A 342 10.20 -15.75 -45.30
N PRO A 343 9.60 -16.91 -45.60
CA PRO A 343 10.17 -18.21 -45.22
C PRO A 343 11.58 -18.40 -45.77
N ARG A 344 11.82 -18.00 -47.04
CA ARG A 344 13.15 -18.07 -47.66
C ARG A 344 14.14 -17.15 -46.95
N ARG A 345 13.75 -15.91 -46.64
CA ARG A 345 14.61 -14.96 -45.91
C ARG A 345 14.96 -15.44 -44.50
N LEU A 346 14.01 -16.07 -43.79
CA LEU A 346 14.25 -16.65 -42.48
C LEU A 346 15.24 -17.82 -42.57
N LEU A 347 15.12 -18.69 -43.57
CA LEU A 347 16.08 -19.78 -43.85
C LEU A 347 17.48 -19.23 -44.15
N ASP A 348 17.58 -18.23 -45.03
CA ASP A 348 18.85 -17.59 -45.38
C ASP A 348 19.51 -17.00 -44.12
N ARG A 349 18.73 -16.29 -43.28
CA ARG A 349 19.23 -15.70 -42.03
C ARG A 349 19.64 -16.76 -41.02
N ALA A 350 18.86 -17.82 -40.86
CA ALA A 350 19.16 -18.90 -39.95
C ALA A 350 20.42 -19.67 -40.36
N ALA A 351 20.64 -19.89 -41.66
CA ALA A 351 21.87 -20.47 -42.17
C ALA A 351 23.10 -19.61 -41.83
N VAL A 352 22.97 -18.28 -41.94
CA VAL A 352 24.02 -17.34 -41.49
C VAL A 352 24.27 -17.41 -39.98
N LEU A 353 23.23 -17.68 -39.20
CA LEU A 353 23.31 -17.82 -37.73
C LEU A 353 23.67 -19.24 -37.25
N GLY A 354 23.82 -20.20 -38.16
CA GLY A 354 24.13 -21.61 -37.84
C GLY A 354 22.96 -22.41 -37.24
N ALA A 355 21.71 -21.94 -37.40
CA ALA A 355 20.52 -22.64 -36.95
C ALA A 355 20.04 -23.67 -37.98
N HIS A 356 19.46 -24.79 -37.51
CA HIS A 356 19.04 -25.90 -38.38
C HIS A 356 17.67 -25.61 -39.01
N ALA A 357 17.44 -26.10 -40.24
CA ALA A 357 16.23 -25.81 -41.03
C ALA A 357 14.91 -26.35 -40.43
N GLY A 358 14.97 -27.29 -39.48
CA GLY A 358 13.80 -27.93 -38.86
C GLY A 358 13.18 -27.17 -37.69
N GLU A 359 13.78 -26.06 -37.24
CA GLU A 359 13.33 -25.29 -36.07
C GLU A 359 12.57 -24.00 -36.45
N GLN A 360 12.22 -23.83 -37.72
CA GLN A 360 11.81 -22.53 -38.26
C GLN A 360 10.35 -22.55 -38.70
N HIS A 361 9.52 -21.87 -37.92
CA HIS A 361 8.12 -21.67 -38.25
C HIS A 361 7.84 -20.17 -38.27
N THR A 362 7.34 -19.65 -39.39
CA THR A 362 6.79 -18.29 -39.49
C THR A 362 5.78 -18.03 -38.36
N ASP A 363 5.05 -19.06 -37.95
CA ASP A 363 4.12 -19.04 -36.82
C ASP A 363 4.82 -18.67 -35.50
N GLN A 364 6.04 -19.16 -35.25
CA GLN A 364 6.80 -18.82 -34.05
C GLN A 364 7.20 -17.34 -34.04
N LEU A 365 7.62 -16.79 -35.19
CA LEU A 365 7.87 -15.35 -35.30
C LEU A 365 6.59 -14.55 -35.04
N ALA A 366 5.45 -14.99 -35.60
CA ALA A 366 4.16 -14.35 -35.35
C ALA A 366 3.74 -14.40 -33.87
N GLU A 367 4.01 -15.49 -33.14
CA GLU A 367 3.80 -15.57 -31.69
C GLU A 367 4.72 -14.59 -30.93
N LEU A 368 6.01 -14.54 -31.24
CA LEU A 368 6.95 -13.62 -30.58
C LEU A 368 6.54 -12.15 -30.76
N VAL A 369 6.18 -11.76 -31.99
CA VAL A 369 5.69 -10.40 -32.27
C VAL A 369 4.38 -10.12 -31.52
N ARG A 370 3.51 -11.12 -31.38
CA ARG A 370 2.26 -10.96 -30.63
C ARG A 370 2.51 -10.75 -29.14
N ASP A 371 3.44 -11.49 -28.56
CA ASP A 371 3.84 -11.35 -27.16
C ASP A 371 4.45 -9.96 -26.91
N ASP A 372 5.29 -9.46 -27.83
CA ASP A 372 5.83 -8.10 -27.77
C ASP A 372 4.74 -7.03 -27.90
N LEU A 373 3.79 -7.19 -28.84
CA LEU A 373 2.65 -6.27 -28.97
C LEU A 373 1.80 -6.24 -27.70
N LEU A 374 1.58 -7.40 -27.08
CA LEU A 374 0.82 -7.52 -25.83
C LEU A 374 1.57 -6.87 -24.66
N ALA A 375 2.90 -7.02 -24.58
CA ALA A 375 3.73 -6.31 -23.62
C ALA A 375 3.67 -4.78 -23.82
N LEU A 376 3.69 -4.31 -25.08
CA LEU A 376 3.54 -2.89 -25.43
C LEU A 376 2.16 -2.34 -25.07
N VAL A 377 1.08 -3.09 -25.32
CA VAL A 377 -0.29 -2.74 -24.91
C VAL A 377 -0.38 -2.58 -23.39
N ARG A 378 0.17 -3.54 -22.63
CA ARG A 378 0.22 -3.47 -21.16
C ARG A 378 1.01 -2.26 -20.68
N ALA A 379 2.20 -2.03 -21.24
CA ALA A 379 3.07 -0.92 -20.86
C ALA A 379 2.48 0.45 -21.20
N ALA A 380 1.71 0.56 -22.29
CA ALA A 380 1.01 1.76 -22.70
C ALA A 380 -0.33 1.96 -21.96
N ASN A 381 -0.78 0.95 -21.19
CA ASN A 381 -2.07 0.92 -20.49
C ASN A 381 -3.26 1.25 -21.43
N LEU A 382 -3.24 0.67 -22.64
CA LEU A 382 -4.28 0.88 -23.65
C LEU A 382 -5.45 -0.08 -23.42
N GLN A 383 -6.67 0.43 -23.55
CA GLN A 383 -7.87 -0.40 -23.36
C GLN A 383 -8.08 -1.31 -24.58
N LEU A 384 -8.45 -2.56 -24.33
CA LEU A 384 -8.75 -3.57 -25.36
C LEU A 384 -9.83 -3.10 -26.34
N GLY A 385 -10.86 -2.40 -25.86
CA GLY A 385 -11.91 -1.84 -26.72
C GLY A 385 -11.43 -0.73 -27.65
N GLN A 386 -10.24 -0.14 -27.38
CA GLN A 386 -9.61 0.84 -28.26
C GLN A 386 -8.75 0.15 -29.33
N LEU A 387 -8.31 -1.10 -29.12
CA LEU A 387 -7.58 -1.88 -30.10
C LEU A 387 -8.59 -2.45 -31.10
N GLY A 388 -9.00 -1.64 -32.07
CA GLY A 388 -9.95 -2.06 -33.10
C GLY A 388 -9.40 -3.13 -34.05
N ASP A 389 -10.20 -3.53 -35.03
CA ASP A 389 -9.85 -4.50 -36.09
C ASP A 389 -8.83 -3.96 -37.11
N ASP A 390 -7.95 -3.05 -36.68
CA ASP A 390 -6.96 -2.35 -37.52
C ASP A 390 -5.87 -3.29 -38.08
N SER A 391 -5.71 -4.47 -37.45
CA SER A 391 -4.73 -5.51 -37.77
C SER A 391 -5.22 -6.85 -37.23
N GLU A 392 -4.99 -7.93 -37.98
CA GLU A 392 -5.36 -9.27 -37.55
C GLU A 392 -4.48 -9.72 -36.38
N LEU A 393 -3.17 -9.45 -36.43
CA LEU A 393 -2.23 -9.77 -35.37
C LEU A 393 -2.57 -9.04 -34.06
N LEU A 394 -2.91 -7.74 -34.14
CA LEU A 394 -3.32 -6.97 -32.97
C LEU A 394 -4.64 -7.46 -32.39
N GLY A 395 -5.62 -7.78 -33.25
CA GLY A 395 -6.91 -8.35 -32.81
C GLY A 395 -6.74 -9.71 -32.12
N ARG A 396 -5.84 -10.58 -32.62
CA ARG A 396 -5.48 -11.84 -31.96
C ARG A 396 -4.78 -11.61 -30.62
N ALA A 397 -3.85 -10.66 -30.54
CA ALA A 397 -3.19 -10.27 -29.29
C ALA A 397 -4.20 -9.77 -28.24
N ALA A 398 -5.13 -8.90 -28.64
CA ALA A 398 -6.18 -8.36 -27.78
C ALA A 398 -7.12 -9.46 -27.25
N ARG A 399 -7.56 -10.40 -28.12
CA ARG A 399 -8.38 -11.55 -27.71
C ARG A 399 -7.64 -12.49 -26.76
N ARG A 400 -6.35 -12.74 -27.00
CA ARG A 400 -5.51 -13.54 -26.10
C ARG A 400 -5.39 -12.88 -24.73
N LEU A 401 -5.08 -11.58 -24.68
CA LEU A 401 -5.02 -10.82 -23.42
C LEU A 401 -6.37 -10.85 -22.68
N HIS A 402 -7.47 -10.69 -23.41
CA HIS A 402 -8.82 -10.79 -22.84
C HIS A 402 -9.07 -12.16 -22.17
N GLY A 403 -8.74 -13.25 -22.86
CA GLY A 403 -8.83 -14.61 -22.32
C GLY A 403 -7.93 -14.83 -21.11
N GLU A 404 -6.65 -14.45 -21.21
CA GLU A 404 -5.67 -14.57 -20.11
C GLU A 404 -6.16 -13.87 -18.82
N LEU A 405 -6.73 -12.66 -18.95
CA LEU A 405 -7.24 -11.90 -17.81
C LEU A 405 -8.46 -12.57 -17.16
N LEU A 406 -9.38 -13.11 -17.96
CA LEU A 406 -10.56 -13.80 -17.45
C LEU A 406 -10.21 -15.15 -16.83
N ASP A 407 -9.39 -15.95 -17.51
CA ASP A 407 -8.95 -17.26 -17.02
C ASP A 407 -8.21 -17.11 -15.68
N ALA A 408 -7.31 -16.11 -15.57
CA ALA A 408 -6.61 -15.83 -14.33
C ALA A 408 -7.58 -15.46 -13.19
N LEU A 409 -8.57 -14.61 -13.48
CA LEU A 409 -9.56 -14.18 -12.50
C LEU A 409 -10.49 -15.33 -12.08
N GLU A 410 -10.93 -16.18 -13.01
CA GLU A 410 -11.75 -17.35 -12.74
C GLU A 410 -11.00 -18.36 -11.88
N VAL A 411 -9.72 -18.63 -12.18
CA VAL A 411 -8.87 -19.52 -11.37
C VAL A 411 -8.71 -18.97 -9.95
N ALA A 412 -8.42 -17.68 -9.79
CA ALA A 412 -8.24 -17.06 -8.48
C ALA A 412 -9.56 -17.06 -7.68
N THR A 413 -10.67 -16.77 -8.34
CA THR A 413 -12.00 -16.78 -7.73
C THR A 413 -12.42 -18.19 -7.32
N GLY A 414 -12.25 -19.18 -8.19
CA GLY A 414 -12.56 -20.59 -7.89
C GLY A 414 -11.70 -21.15 -6.75
N ALA A 415 -10.42 -20.77 -6.69
CA ALA A 415 -9.55 -21.11 -5.57
C ALA A 415 -10.04 -20.50 -4.24
N LEU A 416 -10.51 -19.25 -4.27
CA LEU A 416 -11.09 -18.59 -3.11
C LEU A 416 -12.39 -19.28 -2.66
N GLU A 417 -13.31 -19.52 -3.59
CA GLU A 417 -14.60 -20.16 -3.31
C GLU A 417 -14.41 -21.56 -2.72
N GLY A 418 -13.61 -22.41 -3.37
CA GLY A 418 -13.34 -23.77 -2.89
C GLY A 418 -12.70 -23.79 -1.50
N ARG A 419 -11.88 -22.78 -1.17
CA ARG A 419 -11.31 -22.64 0.18
C ARG A 419 -12.36 -22.26 1.22
N ILE A 420 -13.25 -21.31 0.91
CA ILE A 420 -14.32 -20.86 1.82
C ILE A 420 -15.31 -22.00 2.06
N GLN A 421 -15.72 -22.71 1.00
CA GLN A 421 -16.61 -23.87 1.11
C GLN A 421 -15.99 -24.98 1.97
N ALA A 422 -14.69 -25.22 1.84
CA ALA A 422 -13.94 -26.14 2.68
C ALA A 422 -13.65 -25.61 4.10
N LYS A 423 -14.09 -24.39 4.44
CA LYS A 423 -13.85 -23.70 5.72
C LYS A 423 -12.38 -23.69 6.14
N ARG A 424 -11.46 -23.59 5.16
CA ARG A 424 -10.03 -23.54 5.43
C ARG A 424 -9.63 -22.13 5.85
N GLU A 425 -9.50 -21.94 7.16
CA GLU A 425 -9.08 -20.70 7.80
C GLU A 425 -7.63 -20.34 7.49
N LEU A 426 -7.41 -19.10 7.04
CA LEU A 426 -6.10 -18.47 7.02
C LEU A 426 -5.98 -17.49 8.20
N PRO A 427 -4.75 -17.15 8.65
CA PRO A 427 -4.55 -15.99 9.50
C PRO A 427 -5.24 -14.74 8.93
N THR A 428 -5.77 -13.87 9.79
CA THR A 428 -6.60 -12.71 9.38
C THR A 428 -5.93 -11.81 8.34
N LEU A 429 -4.61 -11.61 8.46
CA LEU A 429 -3.85 -10.84 7.48
C LEU A 429 -3.76 -11.54 6.13
N ASP A 430 -3.62 -12.86 6.12
CA ASP A 430 -3.50 -13.65 4.90
C ASP A 430 -4.86 -13.72 4.18
N GLU A 431 -5.97 -13.69 4.91
CA GLU A 431 -7.32 -13.49 4.32
C GLU A 431 -7.41 -12.14 3.62
N TRP A 432 -6.94 -11.07 4.27
CA TRP A 432 -6.94 -9.73 3.67
C TRP A 432 -6.06 -9.69 2.42
N GLN A 433 -4.85 -10.26 2.50
CA GLN A 433 -3.94 -10.33 1.37
C GLN A 433 -4.53 -11.13 0.20
N SER A 434 -5.19 -12.26 0.48
CA SER A 434 -5.89 -13.06 -0.53
C SER A 434 -6.96 -12.23 -1.25
N PHE A 435 -7.74 -11.43 -0.51
CA PHE A 435 -8.73 -10.54 -1.09
C PHE A 435 -8.09 -9.42 -1.93
N VAL A 436 -7.06 -8.74 -1.40
CA VAL A 436 -6.37 -7.65 -2.11
C VAL A 436 -5.74 -8.14 -3.41
N ASN A 437 -5.12 -9.32 -3.41
CA ASN A 437 -4.55 -9.94 -4.63
C ASN A 437 -5.63 -10.21 -5.69
N LEU A 438 -6.75 -10.81 -5.29
CA LEU A 438 -7.88 -11.07 -6.20
C LEU A 438 -8.43 -9.76 -6.77
N ARG A 439 -8.57 -8.73 -5.92
CA ARG A 439 -9.04 -7.43 -6.35
C ARG A 439 -8.07 -6.76 -7.32
N GLU A 440 -6.77 -6.85 -7.12
CA GLU A 440 -5.80 -6.29 -8.06
C GLU A 440 -5.90 -6.95 -9.44
N GLN A 441 -6.06 -8.27 -9.50
CA GLN A 441 -6.32 -8.98 -10.75
C GLN A 441 -7.63 -8.52 -11.40
N TYR A 442 -8.68 -8.33 -10.60
CA TYR A 442 -9.94 -7.75 -11.07
C TYR A 442 -9.74 -6.34 -11.63
N MET A 443 -9.03 -5.46 -10.92
CA MET A 443 -8.79 -4.08 -11.34
C MET A 443 -7.91 -4.00 -12.60
N GLU A 444 -6.96 -4.92 -12.75
CA GLU A 444 -6.17 -5.06 -13.98
C GLU A 444 -7.07 -5.45 -15.16
N ALA A 445 -7.91 -6.48 -14.99
CA ALA A 445 -8.86 -6.90 -16.02
C ALA A 445 -9.80 -5.75 -16.42
N VAL A 446 -10.30 -4.98 -15.45
CA VAL A 446 -11.16 -3.81 -15.67
C VAL A 446 -10.41 -2.66 -16.36
N ALA A 447 -9.17 -2.40 -15.98
CA ALA A 447 -8.36 -1.35 -16.59
C ALA A 447 -8.17 -1.58 -18.09
N PHE A 448 -7.92 -2.82 -18.50
CA PHE A 448 -7.77 -3.18 -19.91
C PHE A 448 -9.11 -3.35 -20.63
N GLY A 449 -10.08 -4.04 -20.05
CA GLY A 449 -11.31 -4.40 -20.74
C GLY A 449 -12.45 -3.37 -20.65
N GLY A 450 -12.31 -2.33 -19.81
CA GLY A 450 -13.32 -1.29 -19.63
C GLY A 450 -14.62 -1.81 -18.99
N LEU A 451 -15.72 -1.08 -19.22
CA LEU A 451 -17.02 -1.39 -18.60
C LEU A 451 -17.60 -2.78 -18.98
N PRO A 452 -17.52 -3.25 -20.25
CA PRO A 452 -18.01 -4.59 -20.60
C PRO A 452 -17.30 -5.70 -19.81
N MET A 453 -15.96 -5.61 -19.72
CA MET A 453 -15.17 -6.55 -18.93
C MET A 453 -15.50 -6.45 -17.44
N ARG A 454 -15.69 -5.23 -16.92
CA ARG A 454 -16.06 -5.01 -15.52
C ARG A 454 -17.37 -5.72 -15.15
N ARG A 455 -18.38 -5.64 -16.01
CA ARG A 455 -19.67 -6.33 -15.81
C ARG A 455 -19.49 -7.85 -15.79
N LEU A 456 -18.75 -8.39 -16.75
CA LEU A 456 -18.51 -9.84 -16.85
C LEU A 456 -17.69 -10.36 -15.65
N ALA A 457 -16.58 -9.70 -15.34
CA ALA A 457 -15.72 -10.03 -14.21
C ALA A 457 -16.45 -9.91 -12.86
N PHE A 458 -17.32 -8.90 -12.70
CA PHE A 458 -18.06 -8.72 -11.44
C PHE A 458 -19.02 -9.88 -11.17
N GLY A 459 -19.67 -10.41 -12.21
CA GLY A 459 -20.54 -11.59 -12.09
C GLY A 459 -19.81 -12.80 -11.49
N SER A 460 -18.56 -13.03 -11.90
CA SER A 460 -17.73 -14.12 -11.37
C SER A 460 -17.24 -13.84 -9.95
N VAL A 461 -16.85 -12.60 -9.64
CA VAL A 461 -16.19 -12.26 -8.37
C VAL A 461 -17.17 -12.00 -7.22
N HIS A 462 -18.36 -11.43 -7.50
CA HIS A 462 -19.28 -10.95 -6.46
C HIS A 462 -19.68 -12.04 -5.47
N GLY A 463 -20.13 -13.21 -5.94
CA GLY A 463 -20.60 -14.30 -5.08
C GLY A 463 -19.54 -14.82 -4.10
N PRO A 464 -18.37 -15.28 -4.59
CA PRO A 464 -17.27 -15.76 -3.74
C PRO A 464 -16.72 -14.71 -2.78
N VAL A 465 -16.56 -13.46 -3.22
CA VAL A 465 -16.06 -12.38 -2.35
C VAL A 465 -17.12 -11.95 -1.32
N CYS A 466 -18.40 -11.92 -1.67
CA CYS A 466 -19.47 -11.69 -0.69
C CYS A 466 -19.51 -12.81 0.36
N SER A 467 -19.32 -14.07 -0.06
CA SER A 467 -19.24 -15.21 0.85
C SER A 467 -18.04 -15.10 1.80
N LEU A 468 -16.88 -14.66 1.30
CA LEU A 468 -15.71 -14.37 2.14
C LEU A 468 -16.04 -13.32 3.21
N ALA A 469 -16.64 -12.20 2.79
CA ALA A 469 -16.99 -11.10 3.69
C ALA A 469 -17.99 -11.54 4.78
N VAL A 470 -19.02 -12.31 4.41
CA VAL A 470 -19.99 -12.88 5.35
C VAL A 470 -19.33 -13.84 6.34
N TRP A 471 -18.46 -14.73 5.88
CA TRP A 471 -17.73 -15.66 6.75
C TRP A 471 -16.78 -14.94 7.72
N LEU A 472 -16.04 -13.94 7.23
CA LEU A 472 -15.21 -13.07 8.06
C LEU A 472 -16.06 -12.33 9.10
N TRP A 473 -17.23 -11.86 8.71
CA TRP A 473 -18.13 -11.09 9.57
C TRP A 473 -18.83 -11.92 10.66
N ASN A 474 -19.48 -13.03 10.27
CA ASN A 474 -20.33 -13.82 11.15
C ASN A 474 -19.52 -14.82 11.96
N ASP A 475 -18.76 -15.69 11.28
CA ASP A 475 -18.10 -16.82 11.91
C ASP A 475 -16.80 -16.39 12.58
N ARG A 476 -15.99 -15.59 11.89
CA ARG A 476 -14.68 -15.15 12.40
C ARG A 476 -14.74 -13.86 13.19
N SER A 477 -15.85 -13.12 13.07
CA SER A 477 -16.09 -11.79 13.63
C SER A 477 -14.92 -10.79 13.42
N GLU A 478 -14.29 -10.88 12.26
CA GLU A 478 -13.34 -9.92 11.69
C GLU A 478 -14.09 -8.79 10.97
N ARG A 479 -14.96 -8.11 11.72
CA ARG A 479 -15.96 -7.17 11.19
C ARG A 479 -15.37 -6.04 10.34
N ALA A 480 -14.26 -5.46 10.79
CA ALA A 480 -13.62 -4.35 10.06
C ALA A 480 -13.23 -4.75 8.63
N ILE A 481 -12.70 -5.98 8.46
CA ILE A 481 -12.30 -6.50 7.15
C ILE A 481 -13.54 -6.86 6.34
N GLY A 482 -14.50 -7.59 6.92
CA GLY A 482 -15.75 -7.94 6.23
C GLY A 482 -16.49 -6.71 5.69
N ASN A 483 -16.60 -5.64 6.50
CA ASN A 483 -17.22 -4.40 6.07
C ASN A 483 -16.42 -3.64 5.01
N ALA A 484 -15.08 -3.68 5.04
CA ALA A 484 -14.27 -3.12 3.96
C ALA A 484 -14.56 -3.82 2.62
N ILE A 485 -14.68 -5.15 2.64
CA ILE A 485 -15.03 -5.94 1.45
C ILE A 485 -16.46 -5.61 0.98
N PHE A 486 -17.44 -5.48 1.89
CA PHE A 486 -18.80 -5.06 1.53
C PHE A 486 -18.84 -3.67 0.89
N ASN A 487 -18.08 -2.70 1.42
CA ASN A 487 -17.98 -1.37 0.82
C ASN A 487 -17.38 -1.41 -0.60
N TRP A 488 -16.35 -2.23 -0.81
CA TRP A 488 -15.79 -2.44 -2.15
C TRP A 488 -16.83 -3.06 -3.09
N LEU A 489 -17.51 -4.15 -2.67
CA LEU A 489 -18.56 -4.78 -3.47
C LEU A 489 -19.70 -3.81 -3.81
N LEU A 490 -20.11 -2.95 -2.87
CA LEU A 490 -21.13 -1.94 -3.09
C LEU A 490 -20.68 -0.92 -4.15
N ALA A 491 -19.46 -0.40 -4.03
CA ALA A 491 -18.91 0.55 -5.01
C ALA A 491 -18.85 -0.06 -6.41
N GLU A 492 -18.44 -1.33 -6.51
CA GLU A 492 -18.43 -2.05 -7.80
C GLU A 492 -19.83 -2.28 -8.34
N ALA A 493 -20.78 -2.74 -7.52
CA ALA A 493 -22.18 -2.96 -7.89
C ALA A 493 -22.83 -1.71 -8.47
N VAL A 494 -22.57 -0.54 -7.85
CA VAL A 494 -23.03 0.77 -8.34
C VAL A 494 -22.44 1.09 -9.72
N ILE A 495 -21.16 0.80 -9.96
CA ILE A 495 -20.53 1.12 -11.24
C ILE A 495 -21.00 0.18 -12.37
N VAL A 496 -21.25 -1.10 -12.07
CA VAL A 496 -21.79 -2.04 -13.07
C VAL A 496 -23.29 -1.94 -13.28
N ASP A 497 -23.99 -1.19 -12.42
CA ASP A 497 -25.45 -1.00 -12.39
C ASP A 497 -26.23 -2.29 -12.08
N ASP A 498 -25.74 -3.08 -11.10
CA ASP A 498 -26.41 -4.29 -10.64
C ASP A 498 -27.32 -3.98 -9.43
N ALA A 499 -28.61 -3.75 -9.73
CA ALA A 499 -29.60 -3.35 -8.73
C ALA A 499 -29.81 -4.36 -7.59
N GLU A 500 -29.61 -5.66 -7.83
CA GLU A 500 -29.75 -6.67 -6.78
C GLU A 500 -28.55 -6.65 -5.84
N ALA A 501 -27.34 -6.64 -6.41
CA ALA A 501 -26.11 -6.53 -5.63
C ALA A 501 -26.08 -5.23 -4.83
N ILE A 502 -26.50 -4.09 -5.40
CA ILE A 502 -26.58 -2.80 -4.68
C ILE A 502 -27.44 -2.95 -3.41
N ARG A 503 -28.69 -3.42 -3.55
CA ARG A 503 -29.61 -3.59 -2.38
C ARG A 503 -29.06 -4.56 -1.34
N LEU A 504 -28.38 -5.62 -1.76
CA LEU A 504 -27.77 -6.56 -0.84
C LEU A 504 -26.63 -5.91 -0.06
N GLN A 505 -25.71 -5.23 -0.76
CA GLN A 505 -24.53 -4.66 -0.13
C GLN A 505 -24.84 -3.41 0.69
N GLU A 506 -25.84 -2.60 0.35
CA GLU A 506 -26.34 -1.52 1.21
C GLU A 506 -26.70 -2.05 2.60
N ARG A 507 -27.50 -3.13 2.67
CA ARG A 507 -27.85 -3.77 3.95
C ARG A 507 -26.63 -4.31 4.71
N ASN A 508 -25.66 -4.88 4.00
CA ASN A 508 -24.45 -5.42 4.62
C ASN A 508 -23.53 -4.30 5.15
N VAL A 509 -23.42 -3.19 4.44
CA VAL A 509 -22.66 -2.01 4.87
C VAL A 509 -23.33 -1.34 6.06
N ASP A 510 -24.66 -1.19 6.02
CA ASP A 510 -25.47 -0.59 7.10
C ASP A 510 -25.38 -1.35 8.43
N CYS A 511 -25.04 -2.65 8.40
CA CYS A 511 -24.81 -3.42 9.63
C CYS A 511 -23.72 -2.81 10.54
N GLY A 512 -22.74 -2.08 9.98
CA GLY A 512 -21.74 -1.29 10.72
C GLY A 512 -20.77 -2.10 11.62
N VAL A 513 -19.55 -1.59 11.84
CA VAL A 513 -18.48 -2.33 12.57
C VAL A 513 -18.61 -2.28 14.09
#